data_AF-A0A8J7R214-F1
#
_entry.id   AF-A0A8J7R214-F1
#
_cell.length_a   1.000
_cell.length_b   1.000
_cell.length_c   1.000
_cell.angle_alpha   90.00
_cell.angle_beta   90.00
_cell.angle_gamma   90.00
#
_symmetry.space_group_name_H-M   'P 1'
#
loop_
_entity.id
_entity.type
_entity.pdbx_description
1 polymer ?
#
loop_
_entity_poly.entity_id
_entity_poly.type
_entity_poly.pdbx_seq_one_letter_code
_entity_poly.pdbx_strand_id
1 'polypeptide(L)'
;MSPELVSKLYAERKEEIERRLLEFKEVLGKPDESVFEELAYCILTAGSSARAADRAIRKLKENGLLLRGRAEEIERFLAGVLYSREKASRIVKARAFFSTRDGIAIKSRLPADPRAARDFLAENVEGIGYKEASHFLRNVGYGGLAILDRHVLKGLCELSVISEVPRSLTRKRYLKIEEAYLDFAEKVGIRPEALDLVLWSAKTGEVLK
;
A
#
# COMPACT_ATOMS: atom_id res chain seq x y z
N MET A 1 16.53 16.19 -6.99
CA MET A 1 15.23 16.28 -7.70
C MET A 1 14.66 17.66 -7.40
N SER A 2 13.93 18.33 -8.30
CA SER A 2 13.33 19.65 -8.02
C SER A 2 11.79 19.60 -8.07
N PRO A 3 11.06 20.53 -7.42
CA PRO A 3 9.60 20.60 -7.50
C PRO A 3 9.06 20.71 -8.93
N GLU A 4 9.77 21.43 -9.81
CA GLU A 4 9.41 21.61 -11.22
C GLU A 4 9.54 20.28 -11.97
N LEU A 5 10.58 19.50 -11.67
CA LEU A 5 10.75 18.16 -12.23
C LEU A 5 9.64 17.21 -11.77
N VAL A 6 9.19 17.27 -10.51
CA VAL A 6 8.04 16.46 -10.03
C VAL A 6 6.78 16.81 -10.81
N SER A 7 6.51 18.10 -11.00
CA SER A 7 5.34 18.59 -11.75
C SER A 7 5.39 18.13 -13.21
N LYS A 8 6.58 18.17 -13.83
CA LYS A 8 6.81 17.65 -15.18
C LYS A 8 6.57 16.14 -15.28
N LEU A 9 7.14 15.36 -14.36
CA LEU A 9 6.97 13.90 -14.33
C LEU A 9 5.49 13.51 -14.13
N TYR A 10 4.77 14.24 -13.28
CA TYR A 10 3.33 14.05 -13.12
C TYR A 10 2.58 14.36 -14.42
N ALA A 11 2.89 15.47 -15.09
CA ALA A 11 2.25 15.82 -16.36
C ALA A 11 2.49 14.75 -17.45
N GLU A 12 3.72 14.23 -17.56
CA GLU A 12 4.09 13.18 -18.53
C GLU A 12 3.35 11.86 -18.31
N ARG A 13 3.00 11.53 -17.05
CA ARG A 13 2.35 10.27 -16.67
C ARG A 13 0.92 10.46 -16.16
N LYS A 14 0.34 11.64 -16.36
CA LYS A 14 -0.93 12.04 -15.70
C LYS A 14 -2.05 11.04 -16.01
N GLU A 15 -2.24 10.70 -17.28
CA GLU A 15 -3.30 9.78 -17.69
C GLU A 15 -3.14 8.38 -17.08
N GLU A 16 -1.90 7.87 -17.01
CA GLU A 16 -1.61 6.57 -16.41
C GLU A 16 -1.88 6.56 -14.91
N ILE A 17 -1.42 7.60 -14.21
CA ILE A 17 -1.60 7.78 -12.77
C ILE A 17 -3.08 7.94 -12.43
N GLU A 18 -3.79 8.83 -13.12
CA GLU A 18 -5.21 9.09 -12.88
C GLU A 18 -6.08 7.87 -13.15
N ARG A 19 -5.79 7.10 -14.20
CA ARG A 19 -6.45 5.82 -14.47
C ARG A 19 -6.22 4.83 -13.33
N ARG A 20 -4.99 4.69 -12.85
CA ARG A 20 -4.67 3.79 -11.73
C ARG A 20 -5.37 4.22 -10.43
N LEU A 21 -5.44 5.52 -10.16
CA LEU A 21 -6.18 6.02 -8.99
C LEU A 21 -7.69 5.78 -9.10
N LEU A 22 -8.26 5.81 -10.31
CA LEU A 22 -9.65 5.45 -10.54
C LEU A 22 -9.90 3.96 -10.27
N GLU A 23 -9.02 3.07 -10.77
CA GLU A 23 -9.06 1.63 -10.50
C GLU A 23 -9.08 1.33 -8.98
N PHE A 24 -8.30 2.07 -8.19
CA PHE A 24 -8.29 1.93 -6.72
C PHE A 24 -9.60 2.36 -6.06
N LYS A 25 -10.21 3.47 -6.52
CA LYS A 25 -11.50 3.96 -5.99
C LYS A 25 -12.63 2.96 -6.20
N GLU A 26 -12.57 2.14 -7.24
CA GLU A 26 -13.57 1.12 -7.52
C GLU A 26 -13.50 -0.08 -6.56
N VAL A 27 -12.38 -0.30 -5.86
CA VAL A 27 -12.17 -1.52 -5.06
C VAL A 27 -13.17 -1.62 -3.89
N LEU A 28 -13.51 -0.52 -3.22
CA LEU A 28 -14.54 -0.55 -2.16
C LEU A 28 -15.95 -0.85 -2.69
N GLY A 29 -16.20 -0.58 -3.98
CA GLY A 29 -17.44 -0.94 -4.67
C GLY A 29 -17.54 -2.44 -4.98
N LYS A 30 -16.43 -3.18 -4.89
CA LYS A 30 -16.38 -4.64 -5.12
C LYS A 30 -16.71 -5.41 -3.82
N PRO A 31 -16.94 -6.74 -3.89
CA PRO A 31 -17.13 -7.57 -2.71
C PRO A 31 -15.96 -7.48 -1.71
N ASP A 32 -16.21 -7.73 -0.43
CA ASP A 32 -15.20 -7.68 0.64
C ASP A 32 -13.97 -8.56 0.35
N GLU A 33 -14.13 -9.65 -0.39
CA GLU A 33 -13.06 -10.51 -0.86
C GLU A 33 -12.04 -9.76 -1.73
N SER A 34 -12.50 -8.82 -2.56
CA SER A 34 -11.64 -7.99 -3.42
C SER A 34 -10.86 -6.97 -2.60
N VAL A 35 -11.46 -6.46 -1.52
CA VAL A 35 -10.78 -5.57 -0.57
C VAL A 35 -9.74 -6.37 0.22
N PHE A 36 -10.08 -7.58 0.67
CA PHE A 36 -9.13 -8.46 1.35
C PHE A 36 -7.96 -8.89 0.46
N GLU A 37 -8.19 -9.08 -0.84
CA GLU A 37 -7.13 -9.32 -1.82
C GLU A 37 -6.07 -8.21 -1.81
N GLU A 38 -6.49 -6.94 -1.78
CA GLU A 38 -5.55 -5.82 -1.69
C GLU A 38 -4.82 -5.79 -0.34
N LEU A 39 -5.49 -6.16 0.76
CA LEU A 39 -4.80 -6.30 2.05
C LEU A 39 -3.72 -7.40 2.01
N ALA A 40 -4.07 -8.57 1.45
CA ALA A 40 -3.12 -9.66 1.27
C ALA A 40 -1.96 -9.27 0.36
N TYR A 41 -2.24 -8.51 -0.71
CA TYR A 41 -1.21 -7.93 -1.57
C TYR A 41 -0.22 -7.07 -0.76
N CYS A 42 -0.70 -6.15 0.07
CA CYS A 42 0.15 -5.30 0.92
C CYS A 42 0.96 -6.08 1.96
N ILE A 43 0.42 -7.18 2.50
CA ILE A 43 1.20 -8.11 3.34
C ILE A 43 2.35 -8.72 2.54
N LEU A 44 2.11 -9.11 1.29
CA LEU A 44 3.12 -9.73 0.44
C LEU A 44 4.18 -8.75 -0.06
N THR A 45 3.84 -7.49 -0.33
CA THR A 45 4.80 -6.48 -0.81
C THR A 45 5.77 -5.99 0.24
N ALA A 46 5.50 -6.19 1.54
CA ALA A 46 6.42 -5.81 2.61
C ALA A 46 7.82 -6.45 2.44
N GLY A 47 8.81 -5.67 1.98
CA GLY A 47 10.16 -6.18 1.68
C GLY A 47 10.25 -7.08 0.45
N SER A 48 9.27 -7.07 -0.45
CA SER A 48 9.30 -7.85 -1.69
C SER A 48 8.89 -6.98 -2.88
N SER A 49 9.20 -7.40 -4.10
CA SER A 49 8.81 -6.62 -5.28
C SER A 49 7.30 -6.68 -5.50
N ALA A 50 6.72 -5.56 -5.95
CA ALA A 50 5.31 -5.47 -6.35
C ALA A 50 4.92 -6.58 -7.34
N ARG A 51 5.82 -6.92 -8.28
CA ARG A 51 5.63 -7.99 -9.28
C ARG A 51 5.59 -9.38 -8.66
N ALA A 52 6.42 -9.69 -7.67
CA ALA A 52 6.40 -10.99 -7.00
C ALA A 52 5.10 -11.17 -6.19
N ALA A 53 4.70 -10.13 -5.45
CA ALA A 53 3.44 -10.13 -4.71
C ALA A 53 2.23 -10.29 -5.64
N ASP A 54 2.19 -9.56 -6.77
CA ASP A 54 1.08 -9.65 -7.74
C ASP A 54 0.93 -11.06 -8.32
N ARG A 55 2.04 -11.67 -8.75
CA ARG A 55 2.04 -13.06 -9.23
C ARG A 55 1.56 -14.04 -8.16
N ALA A 56 1.97 -13.86 -6.91
CA ALA A 56 1.54 -14.71 -5.82
C ALA A 56 0.04 -14.59 -5.56
N ILE A 57 -0.52 -13.37 -5.50
CA ILE A 57 -1.95 -13.14 -5.33
C ILE A 57 -2.76 -13.79 -6.44
N ARG A 58 -2.36 -13.61 -7.72
CA ARG A 58 -3.05 -14.25 -8.86
C ARG A 58 -3.11 -15.77 -8.71
N LYS A 59 -1.97 -16.41 -8.41
CA LYS A 59 -1.91 -17.86 -8.20
C LYS A 59 -2.78 -18.32 -7.03
N LEU A 60 -2.76 -17.59 -5.91
CA LEU A 60 -3.60 -17.93 -4.76
C LEU A 60 -5.10 -17.84 -5.09
N LYS A 61 -5.51 -16.89 -5.92
CA LYS A 61 -6.91 -16.75 -6.39
C LYS A 61 -7.31 -17.87 -7.34
N GLU A 62 -6.48 -18.13 -8.35
CA GLU A 62 -6.70 -19.21 -9.33
C GLU A 62 -6.87 -20.57 -8.66
N ASN A 63 -6.18 -20.79 -7.52
CA ASN A 63 -6.26 -22.03 -6.76
C ASN A 63 -7.25 -21.98 -5.57
N GLY A 64 -7.99 -20.88 -5.40
CA GLY A 64 -8.96 -20.72 -4.30
C GLY A 64 -8.36 -20.64 -2.89
N LEU A 65 -7.04 -20.45 -2.79
CA LEU A 65 -6.29 -20.49 -1.53
C LEU A 65 -6.29 -19.18 -0.76
N LEU A 66 -6.54 -18.05 -1.42
CA LEU A 66 -6.55 -16.74 -0.75
C LEU A 66 -7.57 -16.68 0.40
N LEU A 67 -8.78 -17.20 0.17
CA LEU A 67 -9.89 -17.14 1.14
C LEU A 67 -10.05 -18.41 1.98
N ARG A 68 -9.40 -19.52 1.60
CA ARG A 68 -9.63 -20.82 2.25
C ARG A 68 -8.36 -21.60 2.58
N GLY A 69 -7.25 -21.30 1.92
CA GLY A 69 -5.99 -22.04 2.06
C GLY A 69 -5.35 -21.84 3.43
N ARG A 70 -4.72 -22.89 3.94
CA ARG A 70 -3.89 -22.86 5.16
C ARG A 70 -2.54 -22.22 4.87
N ALA A 71 -1.80 -21.86 5.92
CA ALA A 71 -0.54 -21.15 5.77
C ALA A 71 0.47 -21.95 4.92
N GLU A 72 0.56 -23.27 5.13
CA GLU A 72 1.47 -24.16 4.39
C GLU A 72 1.08 -24.32 2.93
N GLU A 73 -0.21 -24.17 2.61
CA GLU A 73 -0.72 -24.23 1.24
C GLU A 73 -0.46 -22.91 0.52
N ILE A 74 -0.71 -21.79 1.20
CA ILE A 74 -0.43 -20.44 0.69
C ILE A 74 1.07 -20.29 0.41
N GLU A 75 1.93 -20.70 1.34
CA GLU A 75 3.38 -20.54 1.24
C GLU A 75 3.96 -21.12 -0.06
N ARG A 76 3.43 -22.27 -0.53
CA ARG A 76 3.87 -22.93 -1.77
C ARG A 76 3.72 -22.07 -3.02
N PHE A 77 2.84 -21.06 -2.98
CA PHE A 77 2.60 -20.13 -4.09
C PHE A 77 3.33 -18.80 -3.95
N LEU A 78 4.07 -18.59 -2.86
CA LEU A 78 4.79 -17.34 -2.56
C LEU A 78 6.22 -17.31 -3.11
N ALA A 79 6.49 -18.03 -4.21
CA ALA A 79 7.81 -18.06 -4.83
C ALA A 79 8.30 -16.64 -5.21
N GLY A 80 9.46 -16.25 -4.70
CA GLY A 80 10.05 -14.91 -4.89
C GLY A 80 9.53 -13.83 -3.93
N VAL A 81 8.66 -14.18 -2.99
CA VAL A 81 8.29 -13.32 -1.86
C VAL A 81 9.19 -13.64 -0.67
N LEU A 82 9.85 -12.63 -0.09
CA LEU A 82 10.67 -12.79 1.11
C LEU A 82 9.80 -13.03 2.34
N TYR A 83 10.29 -13.84 3.28
CA TYR A 83 9.58 -14.20 4.51
C TYR A 83 8.22 -14.87 4.21
N SER A 84 8.23 -15.81 3.25
CA SER A 84 7.03 -16.46 2.72
C SER A 84 6.21 -17.14 3.80
N ARG A 85 6.86 -17.89 4.71
CA ARG A 85 6.21 -18.59 5.81
C ARG A 85 5.47 -17.64 6.75
N GLU A 86 6.15 -16.57 7.18
CA GLU A 86 5.57 -15.56 8.08
C GLU A 86 4.41 -14.84 7.40
N LYS A 87 4.56 -14.48 6.13
CA LYS A 87 3.51 -13.79 5.36
C LYS A 87 2.31 -14.66 5.07
N ALA A 88 2.50 -15.95 4.79
CA ALA A 88 1.40 -16.89 4.65
C ALA A 88 0.61 -16.99 5.97
N SER A 89 1.29 -17.08 7.11
CA SER A 89 0.66 -17.05 8.43
C SER A 89 -0.13 -15.75 8.66
N ARG A 90 0.45 -14.59 8.31
CA ARG A 90 -0.20 -13.28 8.44
C ARG A 90 -1.45 -13.15 7.58
N ILE A 91 -1.44 -13.67 6.35
CA ILE A 91 -2.64 -13.71 5.49
C ILE A 91 -3.76 -14.49 6.19
N VAL A 92 -3.46 -15.67 6.74
CA VAL A 92 -4.46 -16.49 7.45
C VAL A 92 -5.00 -15.77 8.70
N LYS A 93 -4.11 -15.14 9.49
CA LYS A 93 -4.50 -14.36 10.68
C LYS A 93 -5.36 -13.15 10.32
N ALA A 94 -4.96 -12.37 9.31
CA ALA A 94 -5.73 -11.23 8.82
C ALA A 94 -7.10 -11.67 8.29
N ARG A 95 -7.15 -12.79 7.54
CA ARG A 95 -8.41 -13.37 7.08
C ARG A 95 -9.32 -13.71 8.25
N ALA A 96 -8.80 -14.45 9.24
CA ALA A 96 -9.56 -14.81 10.43
C ALA A 96 -10.05 -13.57 11.20
N PHE A 97 -9.23 -12.53 11.30
CA PHE A 97 -9.60 -11.27 11.95
C PHE A 97 -10.80 -10.62 11.26
N PHE A 98 -10.83 -10.56 9.93
CA PHE A 98 -11.93 -9.93 9.17
C PHE A 98 -13.10 -10.86 8.86
N SER A 99 -13.02 -12.14 9.20
CA SER A 99 -14.11 -13.09 9.00
C SER A 99 -15.24 -12.94 10.02
N THR A 100 -16.46 -13.14 9.54
CA THR A 100 -17.70 -13.27 10.31
C THR A 100 -18.34 -14.63 10.00
N ARG A 101 -19.55 -14.88 10.54
CA ARG A 101 -20.32 -16.10 10.20
C ARG A 101 -20.70 -16.16 8.72
N ASP A 102 -20.90 -15.00 8.09
CA ASP A 102 -21.41 -14.89 6.71
C ASP A 102 -20.28 -14.70 5.67
N GLY A 103 -19.02 -14.74 6.11
CA GLY A 103 -17.85 -14.52 5.26
C GLY A 103 -17.01 -13.34 5.71
N ILE A 104 -16.15 -12.85 4.82
CA ILE A 104 -15.23 -11.75 5.13
C ILE A 104 -15.98 -10.41 5.12
N ALA A 105 -15.73 -9.57 6.12
CA ALA A 105 -16.40 -8.28 6.30
C ALA A 105 -15.37 -7.20 6.67
N ILE A 106 -14.44 -6.91 5.76
CA ILE A 106 -13.38 -5.93 5.97
C ILE A 106 -13.90 -4.49 5.83
N LYS A 107 -14.76 -4.21 4.86
CA LYS A 107 -15.25 -2.84 4.55
C LYS A 107 -15.98 -2.22 5.73
N SER A 108 -16.87 -2.99 6.37
CA SER A 108 -17.65 -2.54 7.53
C SER A 108 -16.80 -2.24 8.78
N ARG A 109 -15.56 -2.74 8.82
CA ARG A 109 -14.63 -2.56 9.93
C ARG A 109 -13.62 -1.44 9.70
N LEU A 110 -13.55 -0.88 8.49
CA LEU A 110 -12.66 0.24 8.21
C LEU A 110 -13.34 1.56 8.63
N PRO A 111 -12.69 2.37 9.49
CA PRO A 111 -13.10 3.75 9.73
C PRO A 111 -13.18 4.56 8.43
N ALA A 112 -14.13 5.50 8.36
CA ALA A 112 -14.26 6.39 7.20
C ALA A 112 -13.10 7.39 7.07
N ASP A 113 -12.55 7.86 8.20
CA ASP A 113 -11.39 8.75 8.20
C ASP A 113 -10.11 7.97 7.84
N PRO A 114 -9.34 8.39 6.81
CA PRO A 114 -8.13 7.67 6.38
C PRO A 114 -7.09 7.50 7.48
N ARG A 115 -6.89 8.51 8.35
CA ARG A 115 -5.87 8.44 9.41
C ARG A 115 -6.30 7.44 10.49
N ALA A 116 -7.56 7.49 10.90
CA ALA A 116 -8.14 6.52 11.83
C ALA A 116 -8.11 5.10 11.26
N ALA A 117 -8.41 4.92 9.96
CA ALA A 117 -8.34 3.62 9.32
C ALA A 117 -6.92 3.07 9.27
N ARG A 118 -5.93 3.92 9.01
CA ARG A 118 -4.51 3.53 9.01
C ARG A 118 -4.08 3.08 10.40
N ASP A 119 -4.40 3.87 11.42
CA ASP A 119 -4.05 3.59 12.81
C ASP A 119 -4.72 2.28 13.26
N PHE A 120 -6.01 2.07 12.95
CA PHE A 120 -6.72 0.81 13.19
C PHE A 120 -6.01 -0.39 12.57
N LEU A 121 -5.64 -0.31 11.29
CA LEU A 121 -4.96 -1.41 10.60
C LEU A 121 -3.58 -1.70 11.20
N ALA A 122 -2.79 -0.66 11.47
CA ALA A 122 -1.44 -0.79 11.99
C ALA A 122 -1.40 -1.35 13.42
N GLU A 123 -2.45 -1.14 14.21
CA GLU A 123 -2.56 -1.64 15.58
C GLU A 123 -3.13 -3.07 15.65
N ASN A 124 -3.99 -3.45 14.71
CA ASN A 124 -4.78 -4.68 14.81
C ASN A 124 -4.40 -5.78 13.81
N VAL A 125 -3.71 -5.46 12.71
CA VAL A 125 -3.37 -6.44 11.66
C VAL A 125 -1.89 -6.78 11.69
N GLU A 126 -1.57 -8.03 12.01
CA GLU A 126 -0.18 -8.47 12.13
C GLU A 126 0.59 -8.34 10.80
N GLY A 127 1.74 -7.67 10.85
CA GLY A 127 2.59 -7.44 9.69
C GLY A 127 2.17 -6.24 8.82
N ILE A 128 1.15 -5.49 9.23
CA ILE A 128 0.81 -4.20 8.64
C ILE A 128 1.35 -3.10 9.55
N GLY A 129 2.38 -2.39 9.08
CA GLY A 129 2.83 -1.14 9.68
C GLY A 129 2.15 0.07 9.07
N TYR A 130 2.56 1.28 9.45
CA TYR A 130 1.98 2.52 8.92
C TYR A 130 2.11 2.62 7.39
N LYS A 131 3.25 2.20 6.84
CA LYS A 131 3.46 2.19 5.38
C LYS A 131 2.53 1.19 4.70
N GLU A 132 2.48 -0.06 5.15
CA GLU A 132 1.58 -1.07 4.57
C GLU A 132 0.10 -0.69 4.72
N ALA A 133 -0.28 -0.06 5.83
CA ALA A 133 -1.64 0.42 6.06
C ALA A 133 -2.01 1.55 5.10
N SER A 134 -1.15 2.58 4.98
CA SER A 134 -1.35 3.66 3.99
C SER A 134 -1.39 3.11 2.56
N HIS A 135 -0.54 2.13 2.25
CA HIS A 135 -0.49 1.48 0.94
C HIS A 135 -1.81 0.77 0.62
N PHE A 136 -2.30 -0.05 1.54
CA PHE A 136 -3.59 -0.71 1.41
C PHE A 136 -4.72 0.30 1.22
N LEU A 137 -4.77 1.34 2.07
CA LEU A 137 -5.81 2.35 2.03
C LEU A 137 -5.84 3.11 0.71
N ARG A 138 -4.67 3.48 0.17
CA ARG A 138 -4.57 4.08 -1.17
C ARG A 138 -5.13 3.13 -2.23
N ASN A 139 -4.74 1.86 -2.19
CA ASN A 139 -5.16 0.86 -3.18
C ASN A 139 -6.66 0.54 -3.13
N VAL A 140 -7.34 0.87 -2.03
CA VAL A 140 -8.79 0.77 -1.91
C VAL A 140 -9.50 2.14 -2.01
N GLY A 141 -8.78 3.18 -2.40
CA GLY A 141 -9.36 4.47 -2.79
C GLY A 141 -9.38 5.57 -1.72
N TYR A 142 -8.80 5.34 -0.54
CA TYR A 142 -8.60 6.40 0.44
C TYR A 142 -7.48 7.34 -0.05
N GLY A 143 -7.65 8.64 0.18
CA GLY A 143 -6.65 9.67 -0.15
C GLY A 143 -6.09 10.34 1.10
N GLY A 144 -5.13 11.25 0.90
CA GLY A 144 -4.64 12.12 1.97
C GLY A 144 -3.61 11.49 2.93
N LEU A 145 -3.03 10.35 2.57
CA LEU A 145 -1.98 9.66 3.35
C LEU A 145 -0.68 9.58 2.54
N ALA A 146 0.46 9.56 3.23
CA ALA A 146 1.73 9.25 2.60
C ALA A 146 1.99 7.74 2.64
N ILE A 147 2.69 7.21 1.64
CA ILE A 147 3.23 5.84 1.64
C ILE A 147 4.76 5.94 1.71
N LEU A 148 5.29 6.08 2.92
CA LEU A 148 6.72 6.33 3.14
C LEU A 148 7.59 5.07 2.99
N ASP A 149 7.75 4.60 1.75
CA ASP A 149 8.68 3.52 1.40
C ASP A 149 10.11 4.05 1.12
N ARG A 150 11.05 3.14 0.83
CA ARG A 150 12.45 3.51 0.54
C ARG A 150 12.62 4.40 -0.69
N HIS A 151 11.72 4.33 -1.68
CA HIS A 151 11.79 5.10 -2.91
C HIS A 151 11.23 6.51 -2.69
N VAL A 152 10.08 6.61 -2.02
CA VAL A 152 9.45 7.87 -1.63
C VAL A 152 10.37 8.65 -0.68
N LEU A 153 10.91 8.02 0.37
CA LEU A 153 11.85 8.68 1.29
C LEU A 153 13.10 9.21 0.58
N LYS A 154 13.66 8.46 -0.38
CA LYS A 154 14.78 8.92 -1.20
C LYS A 154 14.37 10.12 -2.06
N GLY A 155 13.20 10.07 -2.68
CA GLY A 155 12.65 11.20 -3.44
C GLY A 155 12.53 12.46 -2.57
N LEU A 156 11.96 12.34 -1.37
CA LEU A 156 11.83 13.45 -0.42
C LEU A 156 13.18 14.02 0.01
N CYS A 157 14.18 13.17 0.23
CA CYS A 157 15.54 13.60 0.54
C CYS A 157 16.18 14.36 -0.63
N GLU A 158 16.02 13.85 -1.86
CA GLU A 158 16.51 14.50 -3.08
C GLU A 158 15.81 15.82 -3.40
N LEU A 159 14.59 16.02 -2.88
CA LEU A 159 13.81 17.25 -2.96
C LEU A 159 14.09 18.20 -1.79
N SER A 160 14.94 17.80 -0.85
CA SER A 160 15.21 18.52 0.40
C SER A 160 13.97 18.76 1.27
N VAL A 161 12.92 17.94 1.12
CA VAL A 161 11.74 17.92 2.01
C VAL A 161 12.12 17.32 3.37
N ILE A 162 13.02 16.35 3.36
CA ILE A 162 13.67 15.81 4.56
C ILE A 162 15.20 15.90 4.39
N SER A 163 15.92 16.05 5.50
CA SER A 163 17.38 16.19 5.47
C SER A 163 18.11 14.88 5.14
N GLU A 164 17.56 13.75 5.60
CA GLU A 164 18.13 12.42 5.38
C GLU A 164 17.04 11.34 5.42
N VAL A 165 17.33 10.18 4.82
CA VAL A 165 16.47 9.00 4.93
C VAL A 165 16.69 8.36 6.30
N PRO A 166 15.66 8.28 7.16
CA PRO A 166 15.83 7.73 8.50
C PRO A 166 16.10 6.22 8.46
N ARG A 167 16.99 5.74 9.33
CA ARG A 167 17.29 4.30 9.47
C ARG A 167 16.11 3.46 9.95
N SER A 168 15.19 4.07 10.70
CA SER A 168 13.97 3.43 11.21
C SER A 168 12.82 4.44 11.24
N LEU A 169 11.59 3.93 11.05
CA LEU A 169 10.37 4.72 11.08
C LEU A 169 9.50 4.30 12.27
N THR A 170 9.67 4.98 13.39
CA THR A 170 8.68 4.91 14.49
C THR A 170 7.41 5.63 14.08
N ARG A 171 6.27 5.34 14.73
CA ARG A 171 4.99 6.07 14.50
C ARG A 171 5.19 7.58 14.48
N LYS A 172 5.79 8.14 15.53
CA LYS A 172 6.05 9.58 15.67
C LYS A 172 6.85 10.14 14.49
N ARG A 173 7.87 9.41 14.03
CA ARG A 173 8.70 9.84 12.90
C ARG A 173 7.94 9.70 11.58
N TYR A 174 7.16 8.64 11.39
CA TYR A 174 6.31 8.44 10.22
C TYR A 174 5.35 9.62 10.04
N LEU A 175 4.61 9.97 11.10
CA LEU A 175 3.64 11.07 11.08
C LEU A 175 4.30 12.41 10.77
N LYS A 176 5.47 12.70 11.39
CA LYS A 176 6.21 13.94 11.11
C LYS A 176 6.66 14.04 9.65
N ILE A 177 7.11 12.93 9.05
CA ILE A 177 7.51 12.93 7.64
C ILE A 177 6.28 12.99 6.73
N GLU A 178 5.17 12.37 7.12
CA GLU A 178 3.90 12.48 6.40
C GLU A 178 3.41 13.93 6.36
N GLU A 179 3.49 14.70 7.46
CA GLU A 179 3.15 16.14 7.45
C GLU A 179 3.99 16.89 6.40
N ALA A 180 5.31 16.74 6.43
CA ALA A 180 6.19 17.37 5.44
C ALA A 180 5.90 16.92 3.99
N TYR A 181 5.50 15.65 3.81
CA TYR A 181 5.08 15.11 2.53
C TYR A 181 3.79 15.77 2.04
N LEU A 182 2.80 15.95 2.92
CA LEU A 182 1.51 16.57 2.59
C LEU A 182 1.68 18.06 2.27
N ASP A 183 2.49 18.78 3.05
CA ASP A 183 2.85 20.18 2.78
C ASP A 183 3.53 20.32 1.41
N PHE A 184 4.42 19.38 1.07
CA PHE A 184 5.06 19.36 -0.24
C PHE A 184 4.05 19.06 -1.36
N ALA A 185 3.14 18.11 -1.15
CA ALA A 185 2.09 17.75 -2.10
C ALA A 185 1.19 18.95 -2.42
N GLU A 186 0.80 19.71 -1.39
CA GLU A 186 0.06 20.97 -1.54
C GLU A 186 0.86 22.00 -2.32
N LYS A 187 2.14 22.21 -1.97
CA LYS A 187 3.03 23.16 -2.66
C LYS A 187 3.15 22.90 -4.16
N VAL A 188 3.19 21.63 -4.59
CA VAL A 188 3.27 21.27 -6.02
C VAL A 188 1.90 21.07 -6.68
N GLY A 189 0.81 21.19 -5.93
CA GLY A 189 -0.55 21.03 -6.46
C GLY A 189 -0.88 19.60 -6.91
N ILE A 190 -0.24 18.58 -6.33
CA ILE A 190 -0.45 17.17 -6.68
C ILE A 190 -1.08 16.45 -5.48
N ARG A 191 -2.15 15.69 -5.70
CA ARG A 191 -2.79 14.92 -4.63
C ARG A 191 -1.82 13.92 -3.98
N PRO A 192 -1.85 13.71 -2.66
CA PRO A 192 -0.96 12.77 -1.97
C PRO A 192 -0.89 11.39 -2.63
N GLU A 193 -2.04 10.78 -2.93
CA GLU A 193 -2.08 9.46 -3.57
C GLU A 193 -1.46 9.43 -4.98
N ALA A 194 -1.46 10.56 -5.70
CA ALA A 194 -0.83 10.70 -7.00
C ALA A 194 0.67 10.96 -6.88
N LEU A 195 1.08 11.79 -5.91
CA LEU A 195 2.48 12.11 -5.66
C LEU A 195 3.28 10.85 -5.30
N ASP A 196 2.69 9.90 -4.57
CA ASP A 196 3.29 8.59 -4.32
C ASP A 196 3.65 7.88 -5.64
N LEU A 197 2.69 7.76 -6.58
CA LEU A 197 2.91 7.12 -7.87
C LEU A 197 3.96 7.86 -8.72
N VAL A 198 4.03 9.19 -8.63
CA VAL A 198 5.05 10.00 -9.31
C VAL A 198 6.45 9.67 -8.75
N LEU A 199 6.63 9.77 -7.43
CA LEU A 199 7.93 9.54 -6.79
C LEU A 199 8.39 8.09 -6.95
N TRP A 200 7.45 7.14 -6.87
CA TRP A 200 7.74 5.73 -7.05
C TRP A 200 8.15 5.41 -8.49
N SER A 201 7.33 5.83 -9.48
CA SER A 201 7.62 5.59 -10.91
C SER A 201 8.88 6.31 -11.39
N ALA A 202 9.24 7.46 -10.81
CA ALA A 202 10.51 8.13 -11.07
C ALA A 202 11.74 7.27 -10.70
N LYS A 203 11.59 6.30 -9.79
CA LYS A 203 12.66 5.40 -9.36
C LYS A 203 12.64 4.04 -10.04
N THR A 204 11.47 3.58 -10.48
CA THR A 204 11.28 2.22 -11.00
C THR A 204 10.96 2.17 -12.49
N GLY A 205 10.56 3.30 -13.09
CA GLY A 205 10.11 3.40 -14.47
C GLY A 205 8.64 3.02 -14.68
N GLU A 206 7.95 2.48 -13.67
CA GLU A 206 6.63 1.85 -13.81
C GLU A 206 5.60 2.48 -12.87
N VAL A 207 4.33 2.55 -13.29
CA VAL A 207 3.20 2.89 -12.41
C VAL A 207 2.50 1.59 -12.00
N LEU A 208 2.90 1.05 -10.85
CA LEU A 208 2.30 -0.15 -10.27
C LEU A 208 1.28 0.20 -9.19
N LYS A 209 1.11 -0.69 -8.22
CA LYS A 209 0.15 -0.55 -7.14
C LYS A 209 0.83 -0.63 -5.80
#